data_AF-A0A7S1M5G3-F1
#
_entry.id   AF-A0A7S1M5G3-F1
#
_cell.length_a   1.000
_cell.length_b   1.000
_cell.length_c   1.000
_cell.angle_alpha   90.00
_cell.angle_beta   90.00
_cell.angle_gamma   90.00
#
_symmetry.space_group_name_H-M   'P 1'
#
loop_
_entity.id
_entity.type
_entity.pdbx_description
1 polymer ?
#
loop_
_entity_poly.entity_id
_entity_poly.type
_entity_poly.pdbx_seq_one_letter_code
_entity_poly.pdbx_strand_id
1 'polypeptide(L)'
;IPQVIAGKHATCFAYGQTGSGKTHTMLGRQGETGLVERALVQLLGDAPGEAIVSATFVEVYNERIRDLLREDCPSLDLREDPLRGPCIAGVSEVPTKTAERVMQLVRLGNERRTEERTAANPVSSRSHAVLQLHVEIPLQPLKKGV
;
A
#
# COMPACT_ATOMS: atom_id res chain seq x y z
N ILE A 1 -13.10 -6.36 0.55
CA ILE A 1 -12.28 -7.27 1.39
C ILE A 1 -12.61 -8.75 1.14
N PRO A 2 -13.87 -9.23 1.21
CA PRO A 2 -14.16 -10.66 1.00
C PRO A 2 -13.66 -11.22 -0.34
N GLN A 3 -13.77 -10.43 -1.41
CA GLN A 3 -13.25 -10.80 -2.73
C GLN A 3 -11.71 -10.91 -2.76
N VAL A 4 -11.00 -10.11 -1.96
CA VAL A 4 -9.53 -10.17 -1.85
C VAL A 4 -9.11 -11.46 -1.16
N ILE A 5 -9.81 -11.86 -0.10
CA ILE A 5 -9.58 -13.13 0.59
C ILE A 5 -9.91 -14.32 -0.32
N ALA A 6 -10.88 -14.16 -1.21
CA ALA A 6 -11.19 -15.15 -2.26
C ALA A 6 -10.17 -15.16 -3.43
N GLY A 7 -9.05 -14.45 -3.31
CA GLY A 7 -7.98 -14.44 -4.31
C GLY A 7 -8.18 -13.48 -5.49
N LYS A 8 -9.09 -12.51 -5.40
CA LYS A 8 -9.29 -11.50 -6.45
C LYS A 8 -8.55 -10.20 -6.15
N HIS A 9 -8.11 -9.51 -7.20
CA HIS A 9 -7.53 -8.17 -7.06
C HIS A 9 -8.63 -7.12 -6.80
N ALA A 10 -8.29 -6.12 -5.98
CA ALA A 10 -9.15 -4.96 -5.74
C ALA A 10 -8.29 -3.69 -5.66
N THR A 11 -8.80 -2.60 -6.21
CA THR A 11 -8.12 -1.29 -6.19
C THR A 11 -9.12 -0.20 -5.87
N CYS A 12 -8.72 0.75 -5.04
CA CYS A 12 -9.52 1.92 -4.69
C CYS A 12 -8.70 3.18 -4.91
N PHE A 13 -9.28 4.15 -5.60
CA PHE A 13 -8.66 5.44 -5.86
C PHE A 13 -9.46 6.56 -5.21
N ALA A 14 -8.75 7.53 -4.63
CA ALA A 14 -9.32 8.82 -4.27
C ALA A 14 -8.94 9.85 -5.33
N TYR A 15 -9.93 10.41 -6.03
CA TYR A 15 -9.74 11.39 -7.09
C TYR A 15 -10.45 12.70 -6.78
N GLY A 16 -9.89 13.83 -7.22
CA GLY A 16 -10.43 15.17 -7.00
C GLY A 16 -9.36 16.24 -6.93
N GLN A 17 -9.76 17.51 -6.92
CA GLN A 17 -8.84 18.66 -6.84
C GLN A 17 -8.08 18.73 -5.49
N THR A 18 -7.02 19.52 -5.44
CA THR A 18 -6.35 19.83 -4.16
C THR A 18 -7.34 20.46 -3.19
N GLY A 19 -7.31 20.02 -1.93
CA GLY A 19 -8.27 20.45 -0.90
C GLY A 19 -9.61 19.71 -0.90
N SER A 20 -9.89 18.81 -1.87
CA SER A 20 -11.16 18.08 -1.94
C SER A 20 -11.31 16.92 -0.92
N GLY A 21 -10.36 16.76 -0.01
CA GLY A 21 -10.42 15.72 1.02
C GLY A 21 -9.88 14.34 0.66
N LYS A 22 -9.21 14.12 -0.49
CA LYS A 22 -8.65 12.78 -0.87
C LYS A 22 -7.87 12.09 0.26
N THR A 23 -6.89 12.80 0.82
CA THR A 23 -6.06 12.28 1.92
C THR A 23 -6.90 12.05 3.18
N HIS A 24 -7.88 12.92 3.45
CA HIS A 24 -8.79 12.79 4.58
C HIS A 24 -9.66 11.53 4.46
N THR A 25 -10.21 11.26 3.28
CA THR A 25 -11.00 10.05 3.05
C THR A 25 -10.14 8.79 3.16
N MET A 26 -8.94 8.79 2.57
CA MET A 26 -8.07 7.61 2.55
C MET A 26 -7.43 7.34 3.91
N LEU A 27 -6.87 8.36 4.58
CA LEU A 27 -6.04 8.21 5.78
C LEU A 27 -6.69 8.73 7.06
N GLY A 28 -7.72 9.56 6.95
CA GLY A 28 -8.35 10.21 8.10
C GLY A 28 -7.53 11.40 8.64
N ARG A 29 -7.82 11.76 9.89
CA ARG A 29 -7.15 12.80 10.70
C ARG A 29 -7.00 12.30 12.13
N GLN A 30 -6.34 13.07 13.00
CA GLN A 30 -6.24 12.68 14.41
C GLN A 30 -7.63 12.45 15.01
N GLY A 31 -7.84 11.26 15.57
CA GLY A 31 -9.14 10.84 16.12
C GLY A 31 -10.13 10.29 15.09
N GLU A 32 -9.82 10.32 13.79
CA GLU A 32 -10.71 9.87 12.72
C GLU A 32 -10.05 8.81 11.84
N THR A 33 -10.63 7.61 11.84
CA THR A 33 -10.18 6.47 11.03
C THR A 33 -10.58 6.64 9.56
N GLY A 34 -9.59 6.69 8.66
CA GLY A 34 -9.77 6.72 7.21
C GLY A 34 -10.09 5.35 6.60
N LEU A 35 -10.31 5.32 5.28
CA LEU A 35 -10.64 4.11 4.53
C LEU A 35 -9.55 3.03 4.65
N VAL A 36 -8.27 3.42 4.57
CA VAL A 36 -7.13 2.48 4.62
C VAL A 36 -7.11 1.70 5.92
N GLU A 37 -7.23 2.39 7.06
CA GLU A 37 -7.21 1.76 8.37
C GLU A 37 -8.44 0.84 8.58
N ARG A 38 -9.63 1.26 8.15
CA ARG A 38 -10.84 0.41 8.18
C ARG A 38 -10.66 -0.85 7.34
N ALA A 39 -10.13 -0.70 6.12
CA ALA A 39 -9.87 -1.81 5.22
C ALA A 39 -8.84 -2.79 5.78
N LEU A 40 -7.80 -2.28 6.44
CA LEU A 40 -6.76 -3.08 7.09
C LEU A 40 -7.30 -3.89 8.27
N VAL A 41 -8.07 -3.26 9.17
CA VAL A 41 -8.67 -3.94 10.32
C VAL A 41 -9.58 -5.06 9.85
N GLN A 42 -10.42 -4.80 8.83
CA GLN A 42 -11.28 -5.83 8.27
C GLN A 42 -10.47 -6.93 7.58
N LEU A 43 -9.48 -6.59 6.75
CA LEU A 43 -8.66 -7.56 6.03
C LEU A 43 -7.92 -8.50 6.98
N LEU A 44 -7.26 -7.95 8.01
CA LEU A 44 -6.49 -8.72 8.97
C LEU A 44 -7.37 -9.52 9.93
N GLY A 45 -8.60 -9.07 10.20
CA GLY A 45 -9.59 -9.80 10.99
C GLY A 45 -10.25 -10.96 10.24
N ASP A 46 -10.53 -10.77 8.95
CA ASP A 46 -11.20 -11.76 8.10
C ASP A 46 -10.21 -12.76 7.45
N ALA A 47 -8.92 -12.42 7.39
CA ALA A 47 -7.90 -13.29 6.78
C ALA A 47 -7.64 -14.57 7.63
N PRO A 48 -7.39 -15.72 6.98
CA PRO A 48 -6.97 -16.94 7.69
C PRO A 48 -5.70 -16.70 8.51
N GLY A 49 -5.53 -17.40 9.64
CA GLY A 49 -4.35 -17.23 10.51
C GLY A 49 -3.01 -17.59 9.85
N GLU A 50 -3.05 -18.37 8.77
CA GLU A 50 -1.90 -18.76 7.94
C GLU A 50 -1.57 -17.73 6.84
N ALA A 51 -2.42 -16.72 6.65
CA ALA A 51 -2.23 -15.72 5.62
C ALA A 51 -0.99 -14.85 5.91
N ILE A 52 -0.21 -14.61 4.88
CA ILE A 52 0.93 -13.70 4.90
C ILE A 52 0.47 -12.40 4.24
N VAL A 53 0.48 -11.32 5.01
CA VAL A 53 0.16 -9.97 4.51
C VAL A 53 1.42 -9.13 4.50
N SER A 54 1.70 -8.49 3.37
CA SER A 54 2.82 -7.57 3.20
C SER A 54 2.35 -6.25 2.62
N ALA A 55 3.04 -5.17 2.97
CA ALA A 55 2.75 -3.82 2.52
C ALA A 55 3.92 -3.27 1.69
N THR A 56 3.58 -2.62 0.58
CA THR A 56 4.46 -1.79 -0.22
C THR A 56 3.86 -0.38 -0.27
N PHE A 57 4.70 0.65 -0.25
CA PHE A 57 4.23 2.02 -0.36
C PHE A 57 5.17 2.83 -1.25
N VAL A 58 4.66 3.27 -2.39
CA VAL A 58 5.44 3.96 -3.41
C VAL A 58 4.82 5.29 -3.79
N GLU A 59 5.67 6.18 -4.29
CA GLU A 59 5.26 7.40 -4.95
C GLU A 59 5.57 7.32 -6.44
N VAL A 60 4.61 7.75 -7.26
CA VAL A 60 4.82 7.99 -8.69
C VAL A 60 4.83 9.49 -8.91
N TYR A 61 5.97 10.02 -9.35
CA TYR A 61 6.14 11.43 -9.67
C TYR A 61 7.04 11.59 -10.89
N ASN A 62 6.57 12.35 -11.89
CA ASN A 62 7.31 12.61 -13.13
C ASN A 62 7.84 11.30 -13.78
N GLU A 63 6.95 10.32 -13.94
CA GLU A 63 7.26 8.98 -14.49
C GLU A 63 8.33 8.19 -13.72
N ARG A 64 8.70 8.63 -12.51
CA ARG A 64 9.61 7.91 -11.61
C ARG A 64 8.85 7.30 -10.46
N ILE A 65 9.12 6.03 -10.20
CA ILE A 65 8.59 5.29 -9.06
C ILE A 65 9.62 5.39 -7.94
N ARG A 66 9.20 5.73 -6.73
CA ARG A 66 10.07 5.80 -5.55
C ARG A 66 9.52 5.00 -4.41
N ASP A 67 10.40 4.29 -3.72
CA ASP A 67 10.06 3.55 -2.53
C ASP A 67 10.00 4.46 -1.30
N LEU A 68 8.80 4.66 -0.75
CA LEU A 68 8.60 5.50 0.44
C LEU A 68 8.94 4.76 1.74
N LEU A 69 9.18 3.44 1.70
CA LEU A 69 9.51 2.63 2.86
C LEU A 69 11.02 2.53 3.13
N ARG A 70 11.86 3.02 2.21
CA ARG A 70 13.32 3.10 2.38
C ARG A 70 13.80 4.53 2.68
N GLU A 71 14.92 4.63 3.37
CA GLU A 71 15.56 5.93 3.65
C GLU A 71 16.22 6.54 2.41
N ASP A 72 16.82 5.71 1.55
CA ASP A 72 17.50 6.13 0.33
C ASP A 72 16.55 6.49 -0.82
N CYS A 73 15.23 6.29 -0.63
CA CYS A 73 14.14 6.61 -1.58
C CYS A 73 14.53 6.35 -3.06
N PRO A 74 15.02 5.14 -3.41
CA PRO A 74 15.58 4.90 -4.73
C PRO A 74 14.51 5.04 -5.81
N SER A 75 14.91 5.55 -6.98
CA SER A 75 14.10 5.45 -8.17
C SER A 75 14.08 3.99 -8.63
N LEU A 76 12.88 3.44 -8.82
CA LEU A 76 12.66 2.05 -9.18
C LEU A 76 12.08 1.92 -10.60
N ASP A 77 12.35 0.78 -11.22
CA ASP A 77 11.86 0.44 -12.55
C ASP A 77 10.69 -0.54 -12.49
N LEU A 78 9.74 -0.37 -13.40
CA LEU A 78 8.68 -1.34 -13.66
C LEU A 78 9.23 -2.52 -14.48
N ARG A 79 8.88 -3.73 -14.11
CA ARG A 79 9.22 -4.98 -14.82
C ARG A 79 7.99 -5.86 -14.96
N GLU A 80 8.09 -6.90 -15.79
CA GLU A 80 7.07 -7.94 -15.89
C GLU A 80 7.56 -9.22 -15.19
N ASP A 81 6.74 -9.71 -14.26
CA ASP A 81 6.87 -11.05 -13.70
C ASP A 81 5.97 -12.04 -14.47
N PRO A 82 6.46 -13.22 -14.87
CA PRO A 82 5.69 -14.18 -15.66
C PRO A 82 4.39 -14.68 -14.99
N LEU A 83 4.33 -14.65 -13.65
CA LEU A 83 3.20 -15.16 -12.87
C LEU A 83 2.34 -14.01 -12.32
N ARG A 84 2.98 -12.95 -11.83
CA ARG A 84 2.34 -11.83 -11.14
C ARG A 84 2.01 -10.65 -12.07
N GLY A 85 2.52 -10.66 -13.31
CA GLY A 85 2.37 -9.55 -14.24
C GLY A 85 3.28 -8.36 -13.86
N PRO A 86 2.87 -7.11 -14.14
CA PRO A 86 3.68 -5.93 -13.84
C PRO A 86 4.07 -5.83 -12.36
N CYS A 87 5.36 -5.69 -12.08
CA CYS A 87 5.93 -5.58 -10.74
C CYS A 87 6.99 -4.47 -10.67
N ILE A 88 7.25 -3.95 -9.48
CA ILE A 88 8.26 -2.91 -9.27
C ILE A 88 9.54 -3.59 -8.77
N ALA A 89 10.61 -3.51 -9.55
CA ALA A 89 11.85 -4.19 -9.20
C ALA A 89 12.56 -3.51 -8.02
N GLY A 90 12.89 -4.29 -6.99
CA GLY A 90 13.61 -3.78 -5.82
C GLY A 90 12.77 -2.96 -4.84
N VAL A 91 11.44 -2.96 -4.99
CA VAL A 91 10.52 -2.34 -4.02
C VAL A 91 10.57 -3.09 -2.69
N SER A 92 10.52 -2.34 -1.59
CA SER A 92 10.45 -2.91 -0.25
C SER A 92 9.07 -3.48 0.01
N GLU A 93 9.05 -4.78 0.31
CA GLU A 93 7.87 -5.51 0.75
C GLU A 93 8.02 -5.81 2.24
N VAL A 94 7.20 -5.15 3.07
CA VAL A 94 7.30 -5.26 4.53
C VAL A 94 6.19 -6.18 5.03
N PRO A 95 6.49 -7.36 5.60
CA PRO A 95 5.48 -8.21 6.24
C PRO A 95 4.81 -7.49 7.41
N THR A 96 3.49 -7.60 7.51
CA THR A 96 2.69 -6.94 8.55
C THR A 96 1.61 -7.85 9.08
N LYS A 97 1.40 -7.82 10.40
CA LYS A 97 0.33 -8.58 11.09
C LYS A 97 -0.74 -7.70 11.73
N THR A 98 -0.52 -6.38 11.76
CA THR A 98 -1.40 -5.44 12.45
C THR A 98 -1.66 -4.19 11.60
N ALA A 99 -2.85 -3.62 11.73
CA ALA A 99 -3.23 -2.41 11.01
C ALA A 99 -2.36 -1.22 11.45
N GLU A 100 -2.00 -1.17 12.74
CA GLU A 100 -1.15 -0.14 13.32
C GLU A 100 0.22 -0.11 12.66
N ARG A 101 0.80 -1.29 12.36
CA ARG A 101 2.11 -1.37 11.69
C ARG A 101 2.05 -0.77 10.30
N VAL A 102 1.01 -1.07 9.52
CA VAL A 102 0.84 -0.49 8.18
C VAL A 102 0.60 1.02 8.28
N MET A 103 -0.20 1.48 9.23
CA MET A 103 -0.43 2.91 9.43
C MET A 103 0.85 3.66 9.84
N GLN A 104 1.75 3.04 10.60
CA GLN A 104 3.09 3.59 10.87
C GLN A 104 3.92 3.73 9.59
N LEU A 105 3.94 2.71 8.73
CA LEU A 105 4.63 2.76 7.43
C LEU A 105 4.08 3.87 6.53
N VAL A 106 2.75 4.06 6.53
CA VAL A 106 2.10 5.13 5.78
C VAL A 106 2.47 6.51 6.32
N ARG A 107 2.56 6.68 7.65
CA ARG A 107 3.00 7.95 8.26
C ARG A 107 4.44 8.26 7.87
N LEU A 108 5.35 7.31 8.07
CA LEU A 108 6.76 7.41 7.70
C LEU A 108 6.94 7.74 6.21
N GLY A 109 6.23 7.03 5.33
CA GLY A 109 6.31 7.28 3.89
C GLY A 109 5.77 8.65 3.48
N ASN A 110 4.74 9.16 4.17
CA ASN A 110 4.23 10.52 3.93
C ASN A 110 5.17 11.62 4.45
N GLU A 111 5.90 11.37 5.53
CA GLU A 111 6.96 12.25 6.03
C GLU A 111 8.09 12.35 5.00
N ARG A 112 8.59 11.22 4.50
CA ARG A 112 9.61 11.19 3.44
C ARG A 112 9.15 11.87 2.14
N ARG A 113 7.89 11.62 1.75
CA ARG A 113 7.23 12.33 0.63
C ARG A 113 7.16 13.85 0.84
N THR A 114 7.26 14.30 2.09
CA THR A 114 7.21 15.71 2.50
C THR A 114 8.60 16.32 2.68
N GLU A 115 9.62 15.56 3.05
CA GLU A 115 10.97 16.06 3.33
C GLU A 115 11.77 16.44 2.07
N GLU A 116 11.54 15.78 0.93
CA GLU A 116 12.17 16.16 -0.35
C GLU A 116 11.61 17.47 -0.97
N ARG A 117 10.79 18.21 -0.22
CA ARG A 117 10.30 19.52 -0.62
C ARG A 117 11.43 20.55 -0.57
N THR A 118 12.09 20.80 -1.68
CA THR A 118 12.69 22.13 -1.90
C THR A 118 11.58 23.19 -1.90
N ALA A 119 11.83 24.35 -1.27
CA ALA A 119 10.87 25.41 -0.90
C ALA A 119 9.97 25.99 -2.03
N ALA A 120 10.09 25.53 -3.27
CA ALA A 120 9.45 26.12 -4.44
C ALA A 120 8.19 25.40 -4.97
N ASN A 121 7.87 24.16 -4.56
CA ASN A 121 6.72 23.42 -5.14
C ASN A 121 5.94 22.54 -4.14
N PRO A 122 4.63 22.75 -3.94
CA PRO A 122 3.77 21.83 -3.20
C PRO A 122 3.44 20.59 -4.08
N VAL A 123 4.40 19.65 -4.18
CA VAL A 123 4.36 18.49 -5.08
C VAL A 123 3.35 17.40 -4.67
N SER A 124 2.86 17.36 -3.43
CA SER A 124 1.94 16.30 -2.97
C SER A 124 0.60 16.21 -3.73
N SER A 125 0.25 17.26 -4.48
CA SER A 125 -0.89 17.32 -5.40
C SER A 125 -0.58 16.79 -6.82
N ARG A 126 0.70 16.73 -7.18
CA ARG A 126 1.23 16.35 -8.50
C ARG A 126 1.87 14.96 -8.51
N SER A 127 2.03 14.34 -7.35
CA SER A 127 2.47 12.96 -7.20
C SER A 127 1.35 12.04 -6.73
N HIS A 128 1.42 10.78 -7.15
CA HIS A 128 0.48 9.74 -6.74
C HIS A 128 1.12 8.86 -5.68
N ALA A 129 0.46 8.68 -4.54
CA ALA A 129 0.90 7.74 -3.51
C ALA A 129 0.09 6.45 -3.64
N VAL A 130 0.78 5.31 -3.74
CA VAL A 130 0.17 4.00 -3.95
C VAL A 130 0.59 3.08 -2.80
N LEU A 131 -0.37 2.79 -1.91
CA LEU A 131 -0.24 1.73 -0.92
C LEU A 131 -0.81 0.45 -1.51
N GLN A 132 0.01 -0.60 -1.56
CA GLN A 132 -0.44 -1.92 -1.99
C GLN A 132 -0.23 -2.92 -0.86
N LEU A 133 -1.30 -3.67 -0.58
CA LEU A 133 -1.29 -4.81 0.31
C LEU A 133 -1.30 -6.08 -0.52
N HIS A 134 -0.31 -6.94 -0.30
CA HIS A 134 -0.24 -8.25 -0.91
C HIS A 134 -0.64 -9.30 0.14
N VAL A 135 -1.53 -10.21 -0.24
CA VAL A 135 -2.10 -11.22 0.65
C VAL A 135 -1.86 -12.57 0.01
N GLU A 136 -1.03 -13.38 0.65
CA GLU A 136 -0.79 -14.77 0.26
C GLU A 136 -1.50 -15.68 1.25
N ILE A 137 -2.38 -16.53 0.74
CA ILE A 137 -3.06 -17.55 1.56
C ILE A 137 -2.50 -18.90 1.12
N PRO A 138 -1.74 -19.60 1.98
CA PRO A 138 -1.23 -20.92 1.68
C PRO A 138 -2.39 -21.88 1.38
N LEU A 139 -2.33 -22.59 0.27
CA LEU A 139 -3.27 -23.67 0.01
C LEU A 139 -2.99 -24.81 0.98
N GLN A 140 -3.99 -25.19 1.78
CA GLN A 140 -3.89 -26.43 2.55
C GLN A 140 -3.80 -27.60 1.55
N PRO A 141 -2.83 -28.53 1.72
CA PRO A 141 -2.73 -29.68 0.85
C PRO A 141 -4.05 -30.47 0.91
N LEU A 142 -4.61 -30.77 -0.26
CA LEU A 142 -5.74 -31.68 -0.39
C LEU A 142 -5.44 -32.93 0.41
N LYS A 143 -6.21 -33.19 1.47
CA LYS A 143 -6.19 -34.50 2.15
C LYS A 143 -6.53 -35.52 1.07
N LYS A 144 -5.52 -36.30 0.63
CA LYS A 144 -5.75 -37.44 -0.25
C LYS A 144 -6.82 -38.29 0.42
N GLY A 145 -7.96 -38.44 -0.27
CA GLY A 145 -9.07 -39.26 0.19
C GLY A 145 -8.57 -40.66 0.54
N VAL A 146 -9.15 -41.20 1.62
CA VAL A 146 -8.99 -42.59 2.09
C VAL A 146 -9.29 -43.57 0.97
#